data_AF-A0A7L0W798-F1
#
_entry.id   AF-A0A7L0W798-F1
#
_cell.length_a   1.000
_cell.length_b   1.000
_cell.length_c   1.000
_cell.angle_alpha   90.00
_cell.angle_beta   90.00
_cell.angle_gamma   90.00
#
_symmetry.space_group_name_H-M   'P 1'
#
loop_
_entity.id
_entity.type
_entity.pdbx_description
1 polymer ?
#
loop_
_entity_poly.entity_id
_entity_poly.type
_entity_poly.pdbx_seq_one_letter_code
_entity_poly.pdbx_strand_id
1 'polypeptide(L)'
;RGAEPRCASQVHPDKSEHPRAEEAFKVLRAAWDIVSSPEKRKEYEIKRMAESELSRSMSEFLSRLQDDLKEAMNTMMCSKCQGKHRRFEMDRDPLSARYCAECGQLHPAEEGDFWAESSLLGLKITYFAMMDGKVYDITGGCRRL
;
A
#
# COMPACT_ATOMS: atom_id res chain seq x y z
N ARG A 1 -21.30 -45.84 20.20
CA ARG A 1 -21.95 -44.61 20.70
C ARG A 1 -20.96 -43.49 20.46
N GLY A 2 -21.22 -42.66 19.45
CA GLY A 2 -20.27 -41.65 18.96
C GLY A 2 -20.02 -40.60 20.03
N ALA A 3 -18.76 -40.32 20.32
CA ALA A 3 -18.39 -39.23 21.18
C ALA A 3 -18.70 -37.91 20.47
N GLU A 4 -19.73 -37.21 20.92
CA GLU A 4 -20.04 -35.86 20.44
C GLU A 4 -18.97 -34.89 20.97
N PRO A 5 -18.42 -33.98 20.15
CA PRO A 5 -17.43 -33.01 20.59
C PRO A 5 -17.96 -32.18 21.77
N ARG A 6 -17.12 -31.88 22.77
CA ARG A 6 -17.51 -31.04 23.94
C ARG A 6 -18.15 -29.71 23.55
N CYS A 7 -17.86 -29.19 22.36
CA CYS A 7 -18.45 -27.97 21.83
C CYS A 7 -19.91 -28.15 21.34
N ALA A 8 -20.32 -29.36 20.96
CA ALA A 8 -21.68 -29.65 20.48
C ALA A 8 -22.73 -29.46 21.57
N SER A 9 -22.38 -29.78 22.83
CA SER A 9 -23.28 -29.55 23.98
C SER A 9 -23.55 -28.07 24.30
N GLN A 10 -22.70 -27.14 23.85
CA GLN A 10 -22.84 -25.70 24.12
C GLN A 10 -23.70 -24.96 23.08
N VAL A 11 -23.88 -25.55 21.90
CA VAL A 11 -24.63 -24.97 20.78
C VAL A 11 -25.84 -25.82 20.40
N HIS A 12 -26.08 -26.92 21.13
CA HIS A 12 -27.21 -27.79 20.83
C HIS A 12 -28.51 -26.99 21.03
N PRO A 13 -29.44 -27.02 20.05
CA PRO A 13 -30.66 -26.21 20.11
C PRO A 13 -31.53 -26.51 21.34
N ASP A 14 -31.41 -27.71 21.91
CA ASP A 14 -32.10 -28.13 23.16
C ASP A 14 -31.40 -27.69 24.46
N LYS A 15 -30.12 -27.27 24.40
CA LYS A 15 -29.31 -26.94 25.60
C LYS A 15 -28.85 -25.50 25.65
N SER A 16 -29.11 -24.71 24.60
CA SER A 16 -28.67 -23.31 24.52
C SER A 16 -29.81 -22.44 24.00
N GLU A 17 -30.23 -21.46 24.81
CA GLU A 17 -31.30 -20.49 24.49
C GLU A 17 -30.79 -19.30 23.66
N HIS A 18 -29.52 -19.33 23.22
CA HIS A 18 -28.94 -18.21 22.49
C HIS A 18 -29.49 -18.17 21.06
N PRO A 19 -29.97 -17.01 20.56
CA PRO A 19 -30.61 -16.90 19.25
C PRO A 19 -29.70 -17.30 18.06
N ARG A 20 -28.38 -17.33 18.26
CA ARG A 20 -27.38 -17.78 17.25
C ARG A 20 -26.90 -19.24 17.44
N ALA A 21 -27.44 -19.97 18.41
CA ALA A 21 -27.01 -21.34 18.72
C ALA A 21 -27.27 -22.30 17.56
N GLU A 22 -28.42 -22.18 16.90
CA GLU A 22 -28.78 -23.03 15.77
C GLU A 22 -27.83 -22.84 14.56
N GLU A 23 -27.44 -21.59 14.27
CA GLU A 23 -26.46 -21.27 13.23
C GLU A 23 -25.08 -21.84 13.58
N ALA A 24 -24.64 -21.65 14.83
CA ALA A 24 -23.38 -22.19 15.32
C ALA A 24 -23.35 -23.73 15.27
N PHE A 25 -24.48 -24.39 15.55
CA PHE A 25 -24.62 -25.83 15.43
C PHE A 25 -24.49 -26.31 13.98
N LYS A 26 -25.10 -25.60 13.02
CA LYS A 26 -24.96 -25.90 11.58
C LYS A 26 -23.51 -25.81 11.12
N VAL A 27 -22.80 -24.76 11.54
CA VAL A 27 -21.36 -24.59 11.23
C VAL A 27 -20.52 -25.70 11.85
N LEU A 28 -20.79 -26.05 13.11
CA LEU A 28 -20.07 -27.13 13.80
C LEU A 28 -20.32 -28.51 13.16
N ARG A 29 -21.56 -28.77 12.72
CA ARG A 29 -21.90 -30.00 11.99
C ARG A 29 -21.11 -30.11 10.68
N ALA A 30 -21.12 -29.03 9.89
CA ALA A 30 -20.39 -28.97 8.63
C ALA A 30 -18.87 -29.14 8.84
N ALA A 31 -18.31 -28.50 9.87
CA ALA A 31 -16.91 -28.67 10.24
C ALA A 31 -16.60 -30.12 10.64
N TRP A 32 -17.48 -30.77 11.40
CA TRP A 32 -17.31 -32.16 11.80
C TRP A 32 -17.35 -33.12 10.61
N ASP A 33 -18.24 -32.91 9.64
CA ASP A 33 -18.33 -33.75 8.44
C ASP A 33 -17.06 -33.72 7.57
N ILE A 34 -16.31 -32.61 7.63
CA ILE A 34 -15.02 -32.45 6.97
C ILE A 34 -13.90 -33.09 7.82
N VAL A 35 -13.89 -32.84 9.13
CA VAL A 35 -12.80 -33.27 10.03
C VAL A 35 -12.90 -34.76 10.39
N SER A 36 -14.08 -35.37 10.33
CA SER A 36 -14.32 -36.78 10.73
C SER A 36 -13.82 -37.81 9.72
N SER A 37 -13.64 -37.44 8.45
CA SER A 37 -13.02 -38.30 7.42
C SER A 37 -11.60 -37.82 7.11
N PRO A 38 -10.60 -38.72 7.16
CA PRO A 38 -9.22 -38.35 6.82
C PRO A 38 -9.06 -37.91 5.35
N GLU A 39 -9.86 -38.47 4.44
CA GLU A 39 -9.87 -38.11 3.02
C GLU A 39 -10.43 -36.69 2.82
N LYS A 40 -11.59 -36.39 3.40
CA LYS A 40 -12.23 -35.07 3.31
C LYS A 40 -11.40 -33.97 3.97
N ARG A 41 -10.74 -34.30 5.10
CA ARG A 41 -9.81 -33.39 5.76
C ARG A 41 -8.64 -33.03 4.83
N LYS A 42 -8.03 -34.04 4.20
CA LYS A 42 -6.92 -33.82 3.26
C LYS A 42 -7.33 -32.97 2.07
N GLU A 43 -8.52 -33.21 1.50
CA GLU A 43 -9.03 -32.40 0.39
C GLU A 43 -9.28 -30.94 0.80
N TYR A 44 -9.85 -30.72 1.98
CA TYR A 44 -10.05 -29.38 2.54
C TYR A 44 -8.71 -28.66 2.76
N GLU A 45 -7.71 -29.34 3.32
CA GLU A 45 -6.37 -28.78 3.53
C GLU A 45 -5.71 -28.38 2.21
N ILE A 46 -5.77 -29.22 1.17
CA ILE A 46 -5.21 -28.91 -0.16
C ILE A 46 -5.90 -27.69 -0.77
N LYS A 47 -7.24 -27.62 -0.76
CA LYS A 47 -7.99 -26.46 -1.29
C LYS A 47 -7.63 -25.19 -0.55
N ARG A 48 -7.60 -25.23 0.78
CA ARG A 48 -7.24 -24.08 1.61
C ARG A 48 -5.80 -23.61 1.36
N MET A 49 -4.86 -24.55 1.17
CA MET A 49 -3.48 -24.23 0.82
C MET A 49 -3.41 -23.54 -0.54
N ALA A 50 -4.07 -24.08 -1.57
CA ALA A 50 -4.12 -23.49 -2.90
C ALA A 50 -4.76 -22.08 -2.90
N GLU A 51 -5.85 -21.89 -2.16
CA GLU A 51 -6.48 -20.56 -1.97
C GLU A 51 -5.54 -19.57 -1.28
N SER A 52 -4.81 -20.03 -0.25
CA SER A 52 -3.84 -19.18 0.45
C SER A 52 -2.64 -18.78 -0.42
N GLU A 53 -2.13 -19.72 -1.24
CA GLU A 53 -1.05 -19.45 -2.17
C GLU A 53 -1.49 -18.47 -3.27
N LEU A 54 -2.69 -18.66 -3.82
CA LEU A 54 -3.27 -17.75 -4.80
C LEU A 54 -3.47 -16.35 -4.21
N SER A 55 -4.03 -16.24 -3.01
CA SER A 55 -4.22 -14.97 -2.32
C SER A 55 -2.89 -14.27 -2.05
N ARG A 56 -1.86 -15.01 -1.63
CA ARG A 56 -0.50 -14.49 -1.43
C ARG A 56 0.11 -13.97 -2.72
N SER A 57 0.03 -14.76 -3.79
CA SER A 57 0.53 -14.41 -5.13
C SER A 57 -0.15 -13.14 -5.65
N MET A 58 -1.48 -13.05 -5.52
CA MET A 58 -2.24 -11.88 -5.95
C MET A 58 -1.88 -10.63 -5.14
N SER A 59 -1.71 -10.76 -3.82
CA SER A 59 -1.30 -9.65 -2.96
C SER A 59 0.11 -9.15 -3.30
N GLU A 60 1.03 -10.05 -3.60
CA GLU A 60 2.39 -9.72 -4.03
C GLU A 60 2.39 -8.99 -5.39
N PHE A 61 1.60 -9.48 -6.34
CA PHE A 61 1.45 -8.84 -7.65
C PHE A 61 0.89 -7.42 -7.54
N LEU A 62 -0.18 -7.22 -6.76
CA LEU A 62 -0.76 -5.90 -6.54
C LEU A 62 0.22 -4.93 -5.87
N SER A 63 1.02 -5.42 -4.92
CA SER A 63 2.05 -4.60 -4.26
C SER A 63 3.12 -4.15 -5.26
N ARG A 64 3.61 -5.06 -6.12
CA ARG A 64 4.58 -4.71 -7.17
C ARG A 64 4.02 -3.71 -8.18
N LEU A 65 2.78 -3.89 -8.61
CA LEU A 65 2.12 -2.93 -9.51
C LEU A 65 1.99 -1.53 -8.88
N GLN A 66 1.69 -1.46 -7.59
CA GLN A 66 1.63 -0.19 -6.87
C GLN A 66 3.01 0.49 -6.82
N ASP A 67 4.07 -0.28 -6.60
CA ASP A 67 5.44 0.22 -6.62
C ASP A 67 5.84 0.72 -8.02
N ASP A 68 5.51 -0.03 -9.08
CA ASP A 68 5.78 0.36 -10.48
C ASP A 68 5.05 1.65 -10.86
N LEU A 69 3.78 1.79 -10.47
CA LEU A 69 2.99 3.01 -10.70
C LEU A 69 3.61 4.20 -9.94
N LYS A 70 3.98 3.98 -8.67
CA LYS A 70 4.64 5.00 -7.86
C LYS A 70 5.98 5.42 -8.46
N GLU A 71 6.77 4.49 -8.98
CA GLU A 71 8.02 4.80 -9.68
C GLU A 71 7.76 5.61 -10.95
N ALA A 72 6.78 5.22 -11.76
CA ALA A 72 6.39 5.93 -12.97
C ALA A 72 5.93 7.36 -12.67
N MET A 73 5.11 7.57 -11.64
CA MET A 73 4.65 8.91 -11.23
C MET A 73 5.80 9.79 -10.72
N ASN A 74 6.76 9.18 -10.00
CA ASN A 74 7.94 9.85 -9.47
C ASN A 74 9.09 9.94 -10.49
N THR A 75 8.84 9.65 -11.76
CA THR A 75 9.84 9.73 -12.83
C THR A 75 9.37 10.65 -13.94
N MET A 76 10.22 11.60 -14.35
CA MET A 76 10.00 12.42 -15.52
C MET A 76 10.99 12.06 -16.63
N MET A 77 10.51 12.08 -17.88
CA MET A 77 11.35 11.92 -19.07
C MET A 77 12.00 13.26 -19.41
N CYS A 78 13.32 13.32 -19.46
CA CYS A 78 14.02 14.51 -19.90
C CYS A 78 14.18 14.52 -21.42
N SER A 79 13.61 15.51 -22.08
CA SER A 79 13.76 15.71 -23.53
C SER A 79 15.20 16.06 -23.96
N LYS A 80 16.02 16.63 -23.05
CA LYS A 80 17.41 17.01 -23.33
C LYS A 80 18.36 15.82 -23.33
N CYS A 81 18.31 14.97 -22.31
CA CYS A 81 19.21 13.80 -22.21
C CYS A 81 18.56 12.48 -22.60
N GLN A 82 17.27 12.49 -22.94
CA GLN A 82 16.44 11.31 -23.24
C GLN A 82 16.40 10.27 -22.10
N GLY A 83 16.83 10.67 -20.89
CA GLY A 83 16.87 9.83 -19.70
C GLY A 83 15.65 10.01 -18.79
N LYS A 84 15.54 9.09 -17.83
CA LYS A 84 14.57 9.13 -16.73
C LYS A 84 15.19 9.83 -15.53
N HIS A 85 14.48 10.81 -14.96
CA HIS A 85 14.88 11.48 -13.73
C HIS A 85 13.84 11.27 -12.65
N ARG A 86 14.29 10.93 -11.45
CA ARG A 86 13.41 10.87 -10.29
C ARG A 86 13.09 12.29 -9.81
N ARG A 87 11.80 12.52 -9.57
CA ARG A 87 11.24 13.65 -8.85
C ARG A 87 10.70 13.15 -7.51
N PHE A 88 10.92 13.89 -6.44
CA PHE A 88 10.39 13.55 -5.12
C PHE A 88 9.39 14.62 -4.71
N GLU A 89 8.13 14.22 -4.52
CA GLU A 89 7.11 15.12 -4.00
C GLU A 89 7.53 15.62 -2.62
N MET A 90 7.47 16.93 -2.43
CA MET A 90 7.79 17.59 -1.17
C MET A 90 6.51 17.99 -0.47
N ASP A 91 6.48 17.78 0.85
CA ASP A 91 5.42 18.31 1.70
C ASP A 91 5.65 19.81 1.94
N ARG A 92 5.35 20.61 0.92
CA ARG A 92 5.44 22.07 0.95
C ARG A 92 4.16 22.66 0.35
N ASP A 93 3.61 23.66 1.03
CA ASP A 93 2.47 24.42 0.51
C ASP A 93 2.91 25.29 -0.68
N PRO A 94 2.29 25.16 -1.87
CA PRO A 94 2.58 25.99 -3.04
C PRO A 94 2.52 27.49 -2.78
N LEU A 95 1.68 27.95 -1.84
CA LEU A 95 1.55 29.37 -1.50
C LEU A 95 2.75 29.93 -0.74
N SER A 96 3.59 29.07 -0.18
CA SER A 96 4.79 29.44 0.58
C SER A 96 5.97 28.49 0.26
N ALA A 97 6.18 28.17 -1.01
CA ALA A 97 7.13 27.15 -1.42
C ALA A 97 8.56 27.69 -1.67
N ARG A 98 8.69 28.94 -2.10
CA ARG A 98 9.95 29.54 -2.58
C ARG A 98 10.61 30.40 -1.52
N TYR A 99 11.77 30.00 -1.01
CA TYR A 99 12.55 30.87 -0.13
C TYR A 99 13.25 32.00 -0.89
N CYS A 100 13.03 33.24 -0.47
CA CYS A 100 13.76 34.41 -0.98
C CYS A 100 14.73 34.93 0.08
N ALA A 101 16.03 34.91 -0.23
CA ALA A 101 17.07 35.40 0.69
C ALA A 101 17.04 36.94 0.84
N GLU A 102 16.59 37.67 -0.19
CA GLU A 102 16.47 39.13 -0.14
C GLU A 102 15.31 39.58 0.75
N CYS A 103 14.17 38.88 0.67
CA CYS A 103 12.99 39.17 1.48
C CYS A 103 13.02 38.50 2.86
N GLY A 104 13.81 37.43 3.03
CA GLY A 104 13.81 36.59 4.23
C GLY A 104 12.49 35.85 4.45
N GLN A 105 11.68 35.68 3.41
CA GLN A 105 10.32 35.13 3.47
C GLN A 105 10.09 34.06 2.39
N LEU A 106 9.03 33.27 2.58
CA LEU A 106 8.55 32.29 1.61
C LEU A 106 7.52 32.92 0.69
N HIS A 107 7.68 32.71 -0.61
CA HIS A 107 6.81 33.19 -1.66
C HIS A 107 6.02 32.05 -2.31
N PRO A 108 4.86 32.35 -2.91
CA PRO A 108 4.13 31.38 -3.70
C PRO A 108 4.97 30.94 -4.90
N ALA A 109 4.76 29.69 -5.31
CA ALA A 109 5.30 29.12 -6.53
C ALA A 109 4.16 28.84 -7.51
N GLU A 110 4.33 29.27 -8.75
CA GLU A 110 3.36 29.07 -9.81
C GLU A 110 3.63 27.76 -10.57
N GLU A 111 2.62 27.22 -11.26
CA GLU A 111 2.77 26.01 -12.05
C GLU A 111 3.85 26.21 -13.14
N GLY A 112 4.86 25.33 -13.17
CA GLY A 112 6.01 25.46 -14.06
C GLY A 112 7.17 26.30 -13.50
N ASP A 113 7.09 26.81 -12.28
CA ASP A 113 8.22 27.46 -11.62
C ASP A 113 9.36 26.46 -11.34
N PHE A 114 10.60 26.93 -11.53
CA PHE A 114 11.82 26.23 -11.14
C PHE A 114 12.71 27.15 -10.32
N TRP A 115 13.23 26.66 -9.20
CA TRP A 115 14.15 27.42 -8.36
C TRP A 115 15.20 26.53 -7.69
N ALA A 116 16.22 27.16 -7.15
CA ALA A 116 17.29 26.49 -6.43
C ALA A 116 17.45 27.11 -5.04
N GLU A 117 17.59 26.26 -4.02
CA GLU A 117 17.87 26.66 -2.65
C GLU A 117 19.24 26.13 -2.26
N SER A 118 20.04 26.97 -1.61
CA SER A 118 21.30 26.58 -1.01
C SER A 118 21.09 26.18 0.45
N SER A 119 21.69 25.09 0.87
CA SER A 119 21.68 24.56 2.24
C SER A 119 23.12 24.26 2.67
N LEU A 120 23.31 24.00 3.97
CA LEU A 120 24.63 23.69 4.54
C LEU A 120 25.69 24.77 4.21
N LEU A 121 25.35 26.04 4.45
CA LEU A 121 26.23 27.19 4.14
C LEU A 121 26.68 27.24 2.66
N GLY A 122 25.84 26.77 1.73
CA GLY A 122 26.13 26.77 0.31
C GLY A 122 26.78 25.50 -0.23
N LEU A 123 27.09 24.51 0.63
CA LEU A 123 27.69 23.25 0.20
C LEU A 123 26.71 22.35 -0.58
N LYS A 124 25.41 22.51 -0.37
CA LYS A 124 24.38 21.72 -1.05
C LYS A 124 23.40 22.64 -1.76
N ILE A 125 23.29 22.49 -3.07
CA ILE A 125 22.25 23.13 -3.89
C ILE A 125 21.17 22.09 -4.16
N THR A 126 19.94 22.41 -3.79
CA THR A 126 18.74 21.61 -4.04
C THR A 126 17.89 22.34 -5.08
N TYR A 127 17.45 21.63 -6.11
CA TYR A 127 16.59 22.16 -7.18
C TYR A 127 15.16 21.71 -6.96
N PHE A 128 14.22 22.64 -7.10
CA PHE A 128 12.79 22.39 -6.96
C PHE A 128 12.02 22.80 -8.21
N ALA A 129 10.86 22.18 -8.41
CA ALA A 129 9.92 22.48 -9.47
C ALA A 129 8.47 22.40 -8.98
N MET A 130 7.62 23.32 -9.42
CA MET A 130 6.16 23.22 -9.25
C MET A 130 5.55 22.54 -10.46
N MET A 131 4.92 21.38 -10.23
CA MET A 131 4.24 20.61 -11.27
C MET A 131 3.00 19.96 -10.68
N ASP A 132 1.93 19.82 -11.47
CA ASP A 132 0.71 19.14 -11.07
C ASP A 132 0.13 19.69 -9.74
N GLY A 133 0.33 20.99 -9.47
CA GLY A 133 -0.10 21.65 -8.23
C GLY A 133 0.71 21.29 -6.98
N LYS A 134 1.87 20.65 -7.12
CA LYS A 134 2.75 20.23 -6.01
C LYS A 134 4.21 20.61 -6.24
N VAL A 135 4.95 20.74 -5.14
CA VAL A 135 6.40 21.00 -5.17
C VAL A 135 7.15 19.68 -5.26
N TYR A 136 8.13 19.58 -6.16
CA TYR A 136 9.00 18.43 -6.32
C TYR A 136 10.47 18.80 -6.17
N ASP A 137 11.25 17.97 -5.47
CA ASP A 137 12.72 17.99 -5.49
C ASP A 137 13.21 17.25 -6.74
N ILE A 138 13.97 17.96 -7.57
CA ILE A 138 14.56 17.50 -8.83
C ILE A 138 16.09 17.57 -8.82
N THR A 139 16.73 17.63 -7.65
CA THR A 139 18.19 17.77 -7.47
C THR A 139 19.00 16.62 -8.05
N GLY A 140 18.40 15.42 -8.06
CA GLY A 140 18.92 14.23 -8.73
C GLY A 140 18.65 14.20 -10.24
N GLY A 141 18.05 15.26 -10.79
CA GLY A 141 17.72 15.44 -12.19
C GLY A 141 18.94 15.68 -13.08
N CYS A 142 18.71 15.85 -14.38
CA CYS A 142 19.78 16.00 -15.36
C CYS A 142 20.61 17.26 -15.07
N ARG A 143 21.85 17.08 -14.59
CA ARG A 143 22.84 18.17 -14.45
C ARG A 143 23.58 18.49 -15.75
N ARG A 144 23.21 17.86 -16.86
CA ARG A 144 23.73 18.23 -18.19
C ARG A 144 22.87 19.36 -18.72
N LEU A 145 23.36 20.59 -18.56
CA LEU A 145 22.99 21.72 -19.39
C LEU A 145 23.45 21.46 -20.83
#